data_AF-A0AA38YIB3-F1
#
_entry.id   AF-A0AA38YIB3-F1
#
_cell.length_a   1.000
_cell.length_b   1.000
_cell.length_c   1.000
_cell.angle_alpha   90.00
_cell.angle_beta   90.00
_cell.angle_gamma   90.00
#
_symmetry.space_group_name_H-M   'P 1'
#
loop_
_entity.id
_entity.type
_entity.pdbx_description
1 polymer ?
#
loop_
_entity_poly.entity_id
_entity_poly.type
_entity_poly.pdbx_seq_one_letter_code
_entity_poly.pdbx_strand_id
1 'polypeptide(L)' 'MSDGWTDRKERTLVNFLVNCSKSTMFMQSIDASSMIKTREKMFELLDKWVEQVGEENVIQVITNNHSSYVMAGN' A
#
# COMPACT_ATOMS: atom_id res chain seq x y z
N MET A 1 -1.37 -0.10 -6.95
CA MET A 1 -0.21 0.76 -6.62
C MET A 1 -0.37 1.26 -5.19
N SER A 2 0.71 1.29 -4.41
CA SER A 2 0.73 1.85 -3.06
C SER A 2 1.91 2.80 -2.90
N ASP A 3 1.66 3.96 -2.29
CA ASP A 3 2.70 4.93 -1.94
C ASP A 3 2.50 5.44 -0.52
N GLY A 4 3.55 5.30 0.30
CA GLY A 4 3.59 5.72 1.69
C GLY A 4 4.48 6.92 1.90
N TRP A 5 4.00 7.93 2.62
CA TRP A 5 4.79 9.10 3.01
C TRP A 5 4.62 9.42 4.49
N THR A 6 5.68 9.93 5.11
CA THR A 6 5.69 10.34 6.52
C THR A 6 5.87 11.85 6.61
N ASP A 7 5.01 12.51 7.38
CA ASP A 7 5.06 13.95 7.60
C ASP A 7 6.08 14.33 8.70
N ARG A 8 6.30 15.63 8.90
CA ARG A 8 7.22 16.15 9.94
C ARG A 8 6.76 15.88 11.38
N LYS A 9 5.53 15.39 11.57
CA LYS A 9 4.95 15.00 12.87
C LYS A 9 4.98 13.49 13.06
N GLU A 10 5.77 12.77 12.26
CA GLU A 10 5.88 11.31 12.24
C GLU A 10 4.57 10.58 11.92
N ARG A 11 3.58 11.28 11.35
CA ARG A 11 2.36 10.64 10.87
C ARG A 11 2.64 10.05 9.50
N THR A 12 2.29 8.79 9.35
CA THR A 12 2.54 8.06 8.11
C THR A 12 1.21 7.76 7.44
N LEU A 13 1.08 8.20 6.19
CA LEU A 13 -0.09 7.93 5.37
C LEU A 13 0.29 7.01 4.21
N VAL A 14 -0.56 6.02 3.95
CA VAL A 14 -0.42 5.12 2.80
C VAL A 14 -1.59 5.33 1.86
N ASN A 15 -1.28 5.64 0.61
CA ASN A 15 -2.24 5.80 -0.47
C ASN A 15 -2.35 4.53 -1.28
N PHE A 16 -3.57 4.16 -1.63
CA PHE A 16 -3.88 3.04 -2.50
C PHE A 16 -4.55 3.53 -3.78
N LEU A 17 -3.98 3.09 -4.91
CA LEU A 17 -4.47 3.43 -6.24
C LEU A 17 -4.60 2.16 -7.08
N VAL A 18 -5.65 2.10 -7.89
CA VAL A 18 -5.81 1.08 -8.94
C VAL A 18 -5.46 1.75 -10.26
N ASN A 19 -4.62 1.07 -11.03
CA ASN A 19 -4.29 1.47 -12.39
C ASN A 19 -4.87 0.43 -13.34
N CYS A 20 -5.54 0.90 -14.39
CA CYS A 20 -5.97 0.07 -15.51
C CYS A 20 -5.70 0.79 -16.83
N SER A 21 -5.96 0.13 -17.96
CA SER A 21 -5.71 0.68 -19.30
C SER A 21 -6.43 2.02 -19.58
N LYS A 22 -7.49 2.34 -18.81
CA LYS A 22 -8.26 3.57 -18.98
C LYS A 22 -7.73 4.73 -18.14
N SER A 23 -7.38 4.48 -16.88
CA SER A 23 -6.99 5.53 -15.95
C SER A 23 -6.35 4.97 -14.67
N THR A 24 -5.79 5.88 -13.87
CA THR A 24 -5.50 5.62 -12.46
C THR A 24 -6.62 6.21 -11.62
N MET A 25 -7.16 5.42 -10.70
CA MET A 25 -8.14 5.85 -9.72
C MET A 25 -7.54 5.82 -8.33
N PHE A 26 -7.88 6.80 -7.50
CA PHE A 26 -7.61 6.78 -6.08
C PHE A 26 -8.69 5.97 -5.37
N MET A 27 -8.28 5.05 -4.49
CA MET A 27 -9.21 4.17 -3.77
C MET A 27 -9.37 4.64 -2.34
N GLN A 28 -8.24 4.74 -1.62
CA GLN A 28 -8.25 5.18 -0.24
C GLN A 28 -6.86 5.66 0.21
N SER A 29 -6.86 6.41 1.32
CA SER A 29 -5.66 6.77 2.07
C SER A 29 -5.90 6.38 3.52
N ILE A 30 -4.91 5.76 4.15
CA ILE A 30 -5.03 5.29 5.53
C ILE A 30 -3.90 5.84 6.40
N ASP A 31 -4.19 6.02 7.68
CA ASP A 31 -3.16 6.28 8.69
C ASP A 31 -2.45 4.98 9.07
N ALA A 32 -1.19 4.87 8.66
CA ALA A 32 -0.31 3.75 8.91
C ALA A 32 0.80 4.08 9.93
N SER A 33 0.66 5.17 10.70
CA SER A 33 1.67 5.61 11.69
C SER A 33 2.01 4.50 12.70
N SER A 34 1.03 3.66 13.05
CA SER A 34 1.18 2.53 13.98
C SER A 34 1.55 1.21 13.30
N MET A 35 1.53 1.17 11.95
CA MET A 35 1.62 -0.05 11.14
C MET A 35 2.93 -0.17 10.36
N ILE A 36 3.55 0.95 9.95
CA ILE A 36 4.71 0.91 9.03
C ILE A 36 6.01 0.33 9.63
N LYS A 37 6.05 0.09 10.94
CA LYS A 37 7.26 -0.34 11.65
C LYS A 37 7.63 -1.81 11.47
N THR A 38 6.75 -2.64 10.91
CA THR A 38 6.95 -4.09 10.81
C THR A 38 6.56 -4.60 9.43
N ARG A 39 7.31 -5.59 8.92
CA ARG A 39 7.04 -6.28 7.65
C ARG A 39 5.63 -6.86 7.64
N GLU A 40 5.24 -7.51 8.71
CA GLU A 40 4.04 -8.33 8.82
C GLU A 40 2.78 -7.45 8.68
N LYS A 41 2.75 -6.30 9.37
CA LYS A 41 1.63 -5.36 9.27
C LYS A 41 1.51 -4.72 7.89
N MET A 42 2.63 -4.46 7.21
CA MET A 42 2.60 -3.92 5.86
C MET A 42 2.09 -4.97 4.87
N PHE A 43 2.52 -6.23 5.02
CA PHE A 43 2.01 -7.33 4.23
C PHE A 43 0.49 -7.51 4.44
N GLU A 44 0.04 -7.62 5.68
CA GLU A 44 -1.39 -7.76 6.02
C GLU A 44 -2.22 -6.60 5.45
N LEU A 45 -1.67 -5.40 5.44
CA LEU A 45 -2.34 -4.24 4.86
C LEU A 45 -2.48 -4.35 3.33
N LEU A 46 -1.41 -4.76 2.64
CA LEU A 46 -1.44 -4.95 1.19
C LEU A 46 -2.37 -6.10 0.80
N ASP A 47 -2.34 -7.18 1.58
CA ASP A 47 -3.15 -8.38 1.40
C ASP A 47 -4.65 -8.05 1.50
N LYS A 48 -5.07 -7.40 2.59
CA LYS A 48 -6.46 -6.91 2.74
C LYS A 48 -6.90 -5.98 1.62
N TRP A 49 -5.99 -5.16 1.10
CA TRP A 49 -6.30 -4.28 -0.01
C TRP A 49 -6.48 -5.05 -1.32
N VAL A 50 -5.66 -6.07 -1.57
CA VAL A 50 -5.83 -6.97 -2.72
C VAL A 50 -7.14 -7.74 -2.61
N GLU A 51 -7.47 -8.29 -1.44
CA GLU A 51 -8.76 -8.95 -1.18
C GLU A 51 -9.95 -8.02 -1.46
N GLN A 52 -9.84 -6.73 -1.07
CA GLN A 52 -10.88 -5.73 -1.33
C GLN A 52 -11.08 -5.44 -2.83
N VAL A 53 -10.01 -5.48 -3.62
CA VAL A 53 -10.07 -5.30 -5.09
C VAL A 53 -10.48 -6.60 -5.81
N GLY A 54 -10.25 -7.75 -5.18
CA GLY A 54 -10.37 -9.08 -5.75
C GLY A 54 -9.07 -9.50 -6.42
N GLU A 55 -8.47 -10.60 -5.97
CA GLU A 55 -7.19 -11.13 -6.47
C GLU A 55 -7.20 -11.34 -7.99
N GLU A 56 -8.33 -11.78 -8.54
CA GLU A 56 -8.52 -12.00 -9.99
C GLU A 56 -8.41 -10.71 -10.81
N ASN A 57 -8.60 -9.55 -10.17
CA ASN A 57 -8.51 -8.24 -10.80
C ASN A 57 -7.13 -7.60 -10.63
N VAL A 58 -6.21 -8.23 -9.89
CA VAL A 58 -4.87 -7.70 -9.60
C VAL A 58 -3.82 -8.44 -10.42
N ILE A 59 -3.28 -7.76 -11.43
CA ILE A 59 -2.13 -8.27 -12.22
C ILE A 59 -0.82 -8.09 -11.44
N GLN A 60 -0.67 -6.96 -10.75
CA GLN A 60 0.56 -6.61 -10.04
C GLN A 60 0.29 -5.57 -8.94
N VAL A 61 1.00 -5.72 -7.82
CA VAL A 61 1.12 -4.69 -6.79
C VAL A 61 2.46 -3.97 -6.97
N ILE A 62 2.40 -2.66 -7.22
CA ILE A 62 3.57 -1.78 -7.32
C ILE A 62 3.62 -0.94 -6.05
N THR A 63 4.74 -0.98 -5.33
CA THR A 63 4.97 -0.27 -4.08
C THR A 63 6.17 0.67 -4.20
N ASN A 64 6.29 1.63 -3.27
CA ASN A 64 7.49 2.47 -3.22
C ASN A 64 8.69 1.71 -2.60
N ASN A 65 9.89 2.28 -2.72
CA ASN A 65 11.13 1.64 -2.26
C ASN A 65 11.40 1.82 -0.75
N HIS A 66 10.39 2.17 0.05
CA HIS A 66 10.59 2.26 1.50
C HIS A 66 10.79 0.86 2.10
N SER A 67 11.66 0.75 3.11
CA SER A 67 12.16 -0.55 3.61
C SER A 67 11.05 -1.51 4.04
N SER A 68 9.97 -0.99 4.62
CA SER A 68 8.78 -1.77 5.01
C SER A 68 8.10 -2.45 3.83
N TYR A 69 8.04 -1.81 2.66
CA TYR A 69 7.47 -2.40 1.45
C TYR A 69 8.39 -3.43 0.81
N VAL A 70 9.69 -3.13 0.74
CA VAL A 70 10.70 -4.07 0.22
C VAL A 70 10.70 -5.37 1.03
N MET A 71 10.55 -5.26 2.35
CA MET A 71 10.45 -6.41 3.24
C MET A 71 9.16 -7.19 3.07
N ALA A 72 8.03 -6.54 2.77
CA ALA A 72 6.74 -7.22 2.58
C ALA A 72 6.65 -7.97 1.24
N GLY A 73 7.46 -7.59 0.25
CA GLY A 73 7.47 -8.24 -1.07
C GLY A 73 8.38 -9.47 -1.21
N ASN A 74 9.05 -9.90 -0.13
CA ASN A 74 10.01 -11.04 -0.08
C ASN A 74 9.77 -11.90 1.16
#